data_AF-A0A6I3C3S2-F1
#
_entry.id   AF-A0A6I3C3S2-F1
#
_cell.length_a   1.000
_cell.length_b   1.000
_cell.length_c   1.000
_cell.angle_alpha   90.00
_cell.angle_beta   90.00
_cell.angle_gamma   90.00
#
_symmetry.space_group_name_H-M   'P 1'
#
loop_
_entity.id
_entity.type
_entity.pdbx_description
1 polymer ?
#
loop_
_entity_poly.entity_id
_entity_poly.type
_entity_poly.pdbx_seq_one_letter_code
_entity_poly.pdbx_strand_id
1 'polypeptide(L)'
;MAGVLAFSHIAIRVSDLDKALACYREMYGFRDRSLLVVTDTPSFREAGLDDAEMVAHFLHRDGTVIELQVVRSRAGHSLPPQFDNLGYHHLAFRVDGVQATANAMAAAGGEVDWPTLTANEAVGGSAVFAADPDGQRLELLQLRDGPQQLVGDALVDQGPCGDRNISAFVHVALGVRDLERAERFYASGLGATVELREPGATMLRVFDTKLLLQQATFESPALGIRALVFRGATDAHLADPDGTALEVFRVDQLAADQISERVRAYGTFVAQGNLEGIADLFVHGAVSGDAHPEPVSGRAAVLELYRSTLASDGSPSRLRVVTNVTKIDIDHAAGNATCESTFNVRGPGSADDEEPLFLGRYADAFALIDGRWEFTRRHVHLDMTNEEAVRREGVNLG
;
A
#
# COMPACT_ATOMS: atom_id res chain seq x y z
N MET A 1 -0.72 7.41 27.27
CA MET A 1 0.20 8.18 26.41
C MET A 1 -0.68 8.85 25.38
N ALA A 2 -0.67 10.18 25.31
CA ALA A 2 -1.41 10.91 24.29
C ALA A 2 -0.84 10.58 22.90
N GLY A 3 -1.69 10.36 21.90
CA GLY A 3 -1.26 9.88 20.59
C GLY A 3 -2.41 9.76 19.58
N VAL A 4 -2.07 9.57 18.30
CA VAL A 4 -3.05 9.22 17.27
C VAL A 4 -3.69 7.88 17.64
N LEU A 5 -5.01 7.78 17.52
CA LEU A 5 -5.80 6.58 17.80
C LEU A 5 -6.23 5.85 16.53
N ALA A 6 -6.51 6.60 15.46
CA ALA A 6 -6.91 6.04 14.18
C ALA A 6 -6.84 7.09 13.07
N PHE A 7 -6.77 6.64 11.83
CA PHE A 7 -7.21 7.44 10.69
C PHE A 7 -8.73 7.67 10.80
N SER A 8 -9.21 8.90 10.57
CA SER A 8 -10.64 9.24 10.72
C SER A 8 -11.35 9.23 9.37
N HIS A 9 -10.97 10.12 8.46
CA HIS A 9 -11.56 10.23 7.13
C HIS A 9 -10.71 11.10 6.19
N ILE A 10 -11.02 11.01 4.89
CA ILE A 10 -10.51 11.91 3.84
C ILE A 10 -11.64 12.83 3.43
N ALA A 11 -11.45 14.13 3.60
CA ALA A 11 -12.49 15.08 3.23
C ALA A 11 -12.28 15.60 1.81
N ILE A 12 -13.35 15.60 1.01
CA ILE A 12 -13.39 16.03 -0.38
C ILE A 12 -14.51 17.06 -0.50
N ARG A 13 -14.15 18.27 -0.92
CA ARG A 13 -15.13 19.32 -1.19
C ARG A 13 -15.65 19.19 -2.60
N VAL A 14 -16.98 19.17 -2.72
CA VAL A 14 -17.69 18.93 -3.98
C VAL A 14 -18.64 20.07 -4.29
N SER A 15 -18.87 20.32 -5.58
CA SER A 15 -19.77 21.38 -6.04
C SER A 15 -21.24 20.96 -5.91
N ASP A 16 -21.51 19.67 -6.02
CA ASP A 16 -22.84 19.07 -6.06
C ASP A 16 -22.82 17.73 -5.31
N LEU A 17 -23.34 17.74 -4.09
CA LEU A 17 -23.30 16.59 -3.20
C LEU A 17 -24.05 15.39 -3.77
N ASP A 18 -25.17 15.60 -4.48
CA ASP A 18 -25.98 14.51 -5.02
C ASP A 18 -25.25 13.80 -6.17
N LYS A 19 -24.61 14.56 -7.07
CA LYS A 19 -23.79 13.99 -8.15
C LYS A 19 -22.57 13.26 -7.62
N ALA A 20 -21.89 13.82 -6.62
CA ALA A 20 -20.74 13.19 -6.00
C ALA A 20 -21.18 11.88 -5.32
N LEU A 21 -22.24 11.90 -4.51
CA LEU A 21 -22.78 10.70 -3.86
C LEU A 21 -23.13 9.61 -4.88
N ALA A 22 -23.81 9.95 -5.98
CA ALA A 22 -24.11 8.99 -7.05
C ALA A 22 -22.81 8.38 -7.62
N CYS A 23 -21.82 9.22 -7.92
CA CYS A 23 -20.53 8.77 -8.43
C CYS A 23 -19.81 7.82 -7.44
N TYR A 24 -19.58 8.24 -6.20
CA TYR A 24 -18.85 7.46 -5.20
C TYR A 24 -19.59 6.16 -4.81
N ARG A 25 -20.92 6.16 -4.79
CA ARG A 25 -21.72 4.96 -4.51
C ARG A 25 -21.74 3.98 -5.70
N GLU A 26 -22.07 4.47 -6.89
CA GLU A 26 -22.33 3.61 -8.05
C GLU A 26 -21.05 3.14 -8.74
N MET A 27 -20.06 4.03 -8.88
CA MET A 27 -18.81 3.73 -9.58
C MET A 27 -17.75 3.16 -8.65
N TYR A 28 -17.70 3.67 -7.42
CA TYR A 28 -16.64 3.35 -6.45
C TYR A 28 -17.13 2.59 -5.23
N GLY A 29 -18.38 2.10 -5.24
CA GLY A 29 -18.93 1.13 -4.29
C GLY A 29 -18.91 1.58 -2.82
N PHE A 30 -18.85 2.88 -2.55
CA PHE A 30 -18.95 3.40 -1.20
C PHE A 30 -20.39 3.28 -0.67
N ARG A 31 -20.52 3.08 0.65
CA ARG A 31 -21.81 3.01 1.35
C ARG A 31 -21.99 4.18 2.31
N ASP A 32 -23.26 4.52 2.56
CA ASP A 32 -23.62 5.61 3.46
C ASP A 32 -23.27 5.27 4.91
N ARG A 33 -22.60 6.20 5.60
CA ARG A 33 -22.24 6.06 7.01
C ARG A 33 -23.03 7.01 7.89
N SER A 34 -22.94 8.32 7.64
CA SER A 34 -23.57 9.34 8.47
C SER A 34 -23.66 10.69 7.75
N LEU A 35 -24.55 11.55 8.21
CA LEU A 35 -24.70 12.92 7.73
C LEU A 35 -24.43 13.89 8.88
N LEU A 36 -23.66 14.93 8.60
CA LEU A 36 -23.41 16.04 9.49
C LEU A 36 -23.81 17.35 8.79
N VAL A 37 -24.56 18.19 9.48
CA VAL A 37 -24.86 19.55 9.02
C VAL A 37 -24.31 20.52 10.07
N VAL A 38 -23.48 21.45 9.62
CA VAL A 38 -22.87 22.46 10.46
C VAL A 38 -23.31 23.83 9.96
N THR A 39 -24.01 24.57 10.79
CA THR A 39 -24.51 25.92 10.45
C THR A 39 -23.74 27.03 11.17
N ASP A 40 -22.76 26.68 11.99
CA ASP A 40 -22.01 27.63 12.81
C ASP A 40 -20.60 27.12 13.08
N THR A 41 -19.60 27.85 12.57
CA THR A 41 -18.17 27.56 12.74
C THR A 41 -17.41 28.87 12.96
N PRO A 42 -16.18 28.82 13.53
CA PRO A 42 -15.32 30.01 13.59
C PRO A 42 -15.15 30.68 12.22
N SER A 43 -14.94 29.90 11.15
CA SER A 43 -14.76 30.43 9.80
C SER A 43 -16.01 31.11 9.22
N PHE A 44 -17.21 30.62 9.53
CA PHE A 44 -18.45 31.29 9.13
C PHE A 44 -18.64 32.62 9.87
N ARG A 45 -18.39 32.64 11.19
CA ARG A 45 -18.48 33.85 12.00
C ARG A 45 -17.48 34.91 11.56
N GLU A 46 -16.23 34.52 11.30
CA GLU A 46 -15.17 35.43 10.83
C GLU A 46 -15.49 36.01 9.44
N ALA A 47 -16.10 35.22 8.57
CA ALA A 47 -16.56 35.68 7.26
C ALA A 47 -17.88 36.47 7.30
N GLY A 48 -18.52 36.60 8.47
CA GLY A 48 -19.81 37.27 8.62
C GLY A 48 -20.97 36.54 7.94
N LEU A 49 -20.88 35.21 7.82
CA LEU A 49 -21.87 34.36 7.17
C LEU A 49 -22.84 33.78 8.22
N ASP A 50 -24.04 34.34 8.31
CA ASP A 50 -25.11 33.90 9.22
C ASP A 50 -26.08 32.89 8.58
N ASP A 51 -26.11 32.82 7.26
CA ASP A 51 -26.97 31.94 6.46
C ASP A 51 -26.25 30.73 5.87
N ALA A 52 -24.93 30.60 6.05
CA ALA A 52 -24.15 29.49 5.52
C ALA A 52 -24.38 28.18 6.28
N GLU A 53 -24.31 27.08 5.54
CA GLU A 53 -24.23 25.73 6.08
C GLU A 53 -23.18 24.91 5.34
N MET A 54 -22.49 24.04 6.08
CA MET A 54 -21.70 22.95 5.54
C MET A 54 -22.50 21.67 5.73
N VAL A 55 -22.73 20.94 4.64
CA VAL A 55 -23.33 19.61 4.66
C VAL A 55 -22.24 18.60 4.31
N ALA A 56 -21.98 17.67 5.23
CA ALA A 56 -20.94 16.65 5.12
C ALA A 56 -21.60 15.26 5.18
N HIS A 57 -21.48 14.49 4.10
CA HIS A 57 -21.94 13.12 4.03
C HIS A 57 -20.74 12.17 4.10
N PHE A 58 -20.69 11.39 5.16
CA PHE A 58 -19.65 10.40 5.37
C PHE A 58 -20.04 9.10 4.68
N LEU A 59 -19.12 8.60 3.87
CA LEU A 59 -19.21 7.32 3.23
C LEU A 59 -18.10 6.40 3.74
N HIS A 60 -18.31 5.09 3.66
CA HIS A 60 -17.30 4.10 4.02
C HIS A 60 -17.16 3.00 2.98
N ARG A 61 -15.95 2.45 2.89
CA ARG A 61 -15.58 1.29 2.07
C ARG A 61 -14.24 0.72 2.54
N ASP A 62 -14.12 -0.60 2.63
CA ASP A 62 -12.85 -1.30 2.92
C ASP A 62 -12.08 -0.71 4.12
N GLY A 63 -12.79 -0.42 5.22
CA GLY A 63 -12.22 0.20 6.42
C GLY A 63 -11.85 1.70 6.29
N THR A 64 -11.98 2.29 5.11
CA THR A 64 -11.71 3.70 4.84
C THR A 64 -13.00 4.52 4.86
N VAL A 65 -12.87 5.79 5.24
CA VAL A 65 -13.97 6.75 5.33
C VAL A 65 -13.63 7.95 4.49
N ILE A 66 -14.59 8.43 3.71
CA ILE A 66 -14.51 9.72 3.04
C ILE A 66 -15.64 10.62 3.51
N GLU A 67 -15.37 11.91 3.60
CA GLU A 67 -16.36 12.96 3.85
C GLU A 67 -16.55 13.75 2.56
N LEU A 68 -17.71 13.60 1.92
CA LEU A 68 -18.10 14.47 0.82
C LEU A 68 -18.80 15.69 1.40
N GLN A 69 -18.23 16.88 1.21
CA GLN A 69 -18.75 18.11 1.80
C GLN A 69 -19.06 19.18 0.78
N VAL A 70 -20.16 19.89 1.00
CA VAL A 70 -20.54 21.10 0.27
C VAL A 70 -20.78 22.23 1.26
N VAL A 71 -20.34 23.44 0.93
CA VAL A 71 -20.66 24.65 1.69
C VAL A 71 -21.59 25.49 0.82
N ARG A 72 -22.73 25.92 1.37
CA ARG A 72 -23.73 26.70 0.64
C ARG A 72 -24.43 27.71 1.54
N SER A 73 -24.96 28.78 0.95
CA SER A 73 -25.92 29.66 1.63
C SER A 73 -27.30 29.00 1.62
N ARG A 74 -27.97 28.99 2.79
CA ARG A 74 -29.36 28.53 2.91
C ARG A 74 -30.35 29.44 2.17
N ALA A 75 -29.98 30.69 1.94
CA ALA A 75 -30.75 31.65 1.13
C ALA A 75 -30.35 31.65 -0.36
N GLY A 76 -29.36 30.85 -0.76
CA GLY A 76 -28.89 30.75 -2.15
C GLY A 76 -27.93 31.87 -2.57
N HIS A 77 -27.32 32.58 -1.63
CA HIS A 77 -26.30 33.59 -1.92
C HIS A 77 -24.96 32.96 -2.33
N SER A 78 -24.20 33.70 -3.14
CA SER A 78 -22.81 33.34 -3.44
C SER A 78 -21.95 33.45 -2.19
N LEU A 79 -21.14 32.43 -1.93
CA LEU A 79 -20.18 32.43 -0.85
C LEU A 79 -18.83 33.00 -1.32
N PRO A 80 -18.00 33.50 -0.38
CA PRO A 80 -16.63 33.88 -0.68
C PRO A 80 -15.81 32.71 -1.29
N PRO A 81 -14.87 32.97 -2.22
CA PRO A 81 -14.16 31.93 -2.96
C PRO A 81 -13.45 30.86 -2.11
N GLN A 82 -12.98 31.22 -0.91
CA GLN A 82 -12.30 30.27 -0.03
C GLN A 82 -13.19 29.10 0.44
N PHE A 83 -14.52 29.23 0.36
CA PHE A 83 -15.48 28.17 0.68
C PHE A 83 -15.79 27.26 -0.52
N ASP A 84 -15.29 27.60 -1.71
CA ASP A 84 -15.56 26.90 -2.98
C ASP A 84 -14.33 26.18 -3.55
N ASN A 85 -13.30 25.96 -2.73
CA ASN A 85 -12.11 25.19 -3.13
C ASN A 85 -12.47 23.70 -3.23
N LEU A 86 -12.79 23.24 -4.46
CA LEU A 86 -13.15 21.85 -4.77
C LEU A 86 -11.96 20.89 -4.68
N GLY A 87 -12.25 19.60 -4.49
CA GLY A 87 -11.28 18.51 -4.42
C GLY A 87 -10.85 18.19 -2.99
N TYR A 88 -9.67 17.60 -2.83
CA TYR A 88 -9.14 17.17 -1.54
C TYR A 88 -9.00 18.34 -0.55
N HIS A 89 -9.66 18.22 0.60
CA HIS A 89 -9.75 19.28 1.59
C HIS A 89 -8.89 19.03 2.84
N HIS A 90 -8.91 17.82 3.42
CA HIS A 90 -8.01 17.44 4.52
C HIS A 90 -7.96 15.93 4.77
N LEU A 91 -6.92 15.48 5.49
CA LEU A 91 -6.87 14.17 6.15
C LEU A 91 -7.17 14.34 7.64
N ALA A 92 -8.16 13.62 8.15
CA ALA A 92 -8.51 13.67 9.56
C ALA A 92 -7.94 12.47 10.32
N PHE A 93 -7.42 12.74 11.51
CA PHE A 93 -6.91 11.75 12.44
C PHE A 93 -7.63 11.86 13.77
N ARG A 94 -8.02 10.71 14.31
CA ARG A 94 -8.57 10.64 15.64
C ARG A 94 -7.43 10.56 16.65
N VAL A 95 -7.50 11.32 17.73
CA VAL A 95 -6.40 11.45 18.69
C VAL A 95 -6.88 11.37 20.15
N ASP A 96 -6.00 10.89 21.02
CA ASP A 96 -6.11 10.99 22.47
C ASP A 96 -5.28 12.18 22.94
N GLY A 97 -5.90 13.37 22.97
CA GLY A 97 -5.26 14.63 23.36
C GLY A 97 -4.87 15.51 22.18
N VAL A 98 -5.84 16.27 21.64
CA VAL A 98 -5.63 17.21 20.51
C VAL A 98 -4.43 18.13 20.71
N GLN A 99 -4.33 18.79 21.87
CA GLN A 99 -3.25 19.73 22.15
C GLN A 99 -1.88 19.06 22.14
N ALA A 100 -1.77 17.87 22.72
CA ALA A 100 -0.50 17.15 22.82
C ALA A 100 -0.06 16.65 21.45
N THR A 101 -0.98 16.09 20.65
CA THR A 101 -0.68 15.64 19.29
C THR A 101 -0.33 16.81 18.37
N ALA A 102 -1.07 17.92 18.44
CA ALA A 102 -0.78 19.13 17.66
C ALA A 102 0.62 19.68 17.99
N ASN A 103 1.01 19.72 19.26
CA ASN A 103 2.36 20.11 19.67
C ASN A 103 3.44 19.15 19.13
N ALA A 104 3.17 17.84 19.15
CA ALA A 104 4.09 16.83 18.60
C ALA A 104 4.28 16.99 17.09
N MET A 105 3.19 17.24 16.36
CA MET A 105 3.24 17.54 14.93
C MET A 105 4.02 18.82 14.64
N ALA A 106 3.80 19.88 15.41
CA ALA A 106 4.57 21.11 15.28
C ALA A 106 6.07 20.88 15.51
N ALA A 107 6.43 20.10 16.54
CA ALA A 107 7.81 19.72 16.80
C ALA A 107 8.43 18.85 15.69
N ALA A 108 7.61 18.08 14.96
CA ALA A 108 8.01 17.27 13.81
C ALA A 108 8.11 18.07 12.49
N GLY A 109 7.82 19.38 12.52
CA GLY A 109 7.95 20.28 11.37
C GLY A 109 6.63 20.62 10.65
N GLY A 110 5.48 20.27 11.23
CA GLY A 110 4.17 20.73 10.77
C GLY A 110 3.80 22.11 11.33
N GLU A 111 2.67 22.64 10.86
CA GLU A 111 2.08 23.89 11.34
C GLU A 111 0.71 23.63 11.96
N VAL A 112 0.32 24.38 13.00
CA VAL A 112 -0.98 24.22 13.67
C VAL A 112 -1.77 25.52 13.59
N ASP A 113 -3.02 25.42 13.14
CA ASP A 113 -3.95 26.54 13.03
C ASP A 113 -4.77 26.66 14.33
N TRP A 114 -4.13 27.13 15.40
CA TRP A 114 -4.73 27.27 16.73
C TRP A 114 -6.06 28.04 16.78
N PRO A 115 -6.29 29.09 15.98
CA PRO A 115 -7.60 29.73 15.87
C PRO A 115 -8.75 28.77 15.53
N THR A 116 -8.47 27.67 14.84
CA THR A 116 -9.48 26.65 14.52
C THR A 116 -9.75 25.66 15.65
N LEU A 117 -9.03 25.75 16.77
CA LEU A 117 -9.27 24.88 17.92
C LEU A 117 -10.69 25.08 18.43
N THR A 118 -11.52 24.07 18.22
CA THR A 118 -12.87 24.01 18.73
C THR A 118 -12.94 22.98 19.84
N ALA A 119 -13.75 23.28 20.86
CA ALA A 119 -14.11 22.36 21.91
C ALA A 119 -15.62 22.35 22.06
N ASN A 120 -16.22 21.17 22.04
CA ASN A 120 -17.62 20.98 22.37
C ASN A 120 -17.70 20.28 23.72
N GLU A 121 -17.84 21.07 24.79
CA GLU A 121 -17.86 20.56 26.17
C GLU A 121 -19.02 19.60 26.44
N ALA A 122 -20.13 19.69 25.70
CA ALA A 122 -21.31 18.84 25.90
C ALA A 122 -21.07 17.40 25.46
N VAL A 123 -20.35 17.19 24.36
CA VAL A 123 -19.92 15.86 23.86
C VAL A 123 -18.44 15.59 24.16
N GLY A 124 -17.80 16.49 24.92
CA GLY A 124 -16.36 16.62 25.14
C GLY A 124 -15.47 16.21 23.98
N GLY A 125 -15.85 16.66 22.79
CA GLY A 125 -15.00 16.57 21.62
C GLY A 125 -14.15 17.82 21.47
N SER A 126 -13.01 17.69 20.83
CA SER A 126 -12.20 18.83 20.39
C SER A 126 -11.62 18.56 19.01
N ALA A 127 -11.44 19.61 18.22
CA ALA A 127 -10.84 19.51 16.90
C ALA A 127 -9.93 20.70 16.61
N VAL A 128 -8.84 20.50 15.88
CA VAL A 128 -7.97 21.58 15.37
C VAL A 128 -7.44 21.21 13.99
N PHE A 129 -7.31 22.20 13.11
CA PHE A 129 -6.61 22.02 11.84
C PHE A 129 -5.11 22.26 11.99
N ALA A 130 -4.35 21.54 11.17
CA ALA A 130 -2.91 21.61 11.07
C ALA A 130 -2.49 21.42 9.61
N ALA A 131 -1.20 21.54 9.33
CA ALA A 131 -0.61 21.23 8.05
C ALA A 131 0.67 20.40 8.25
N ASP A 132 0.91 19.47 7.32
CA ASP A 132 2.20 18.80 7.23
C ASP A 132 3.28 19.75 6.65
N PRO A 133 4.57 19.34 6.62
CA PRO A 133 5.66 20.20 6.15
C PRO A 133 5.53 20.68 4.70
N ASP A 134 4.71 20.02 3.87
CA ASP A 134 4.46 20.37 2.47
C ASP A 134 3.13 21.13 2.28
N GLY A 135 2.39 21.37 3.36
CA GLY A 135 1.15 22.13 3.38
C GLY A 135 -0.11 21.28 3.24
N GLN A 136 -0.02 19.94 3.28
CA GLN A 136 -1.20 19.09 3.28
C GLN A 136 -2.02 19.36 4.54
N ARG A 137 -3.27 19.78 4.36
CA ARG A 137 -4.17 20.11 5.47
C ARG A 137 -4.57 18.85 6.21
N LEU A 138 -4.44 18.88 7.53
CA LEU A 138 -4.74 17.79 8.47
C LEU A 138 -5.76 18.28 9.50
N GLU A 139 -6.61 17.39 9.99
CA GLU A 139 -7.51 17.65 11.12
C GLU A 139 -7.20 16.66 12.25
N LEU A 140 -7.08 17.15 13.48
CA LEU A 140 -6.97 16.31 14.66
C LEU A 140 -8.28 16.38 15.44
N LEU A 141 -8.91 15.23 15.65
CA LEU A 141 -10.22 15.12 16.28
C LEU A 141 -10.15 14.23 17.52
N GLN A 142 -10.69 14.71 18.64
CA GLN A 142 -10.95 13.93 19.84
C GLN A 142 -12.45 13.93 20.15
N LEU A 143 -12.97 12.80 20.66
CA LEU A 143 -14.37 12.60 21.04
C LEU A 143 -14.41 11.92 22.43
N ARG A 144 -15.22 12.41 23.41
CA ARG A 144 -15.27 11.87 24.80
C ARG A 144 -15.67 10.40 24.84
N ASP A 145 -16.70 10.03 24.09
CA ASP A 145 -17.23 8.69 23.95
C ASP A 145 -17.30 8.40 22.46
N GLY A 146 -16.17 8.01 21.87
CA GLY A 146 -16.15 7.72 20.44
C GLY A 146 -17.22 6.73 20.00
N PRO A 147 -17.51 6.64 18.69
CA PRO A 147 -17.77 5.30 18.18
C PRO A 147 -16.65 4.39 18.71
N GLN A 148 -17.03 3.34 19.45
CA GLN A 148 -16.12 2.31 19.96
C GLN A 148 -15.45 1.52 18.83
N GLN A 149 -15.90 1.74 17.60
CA GLN A 149 -15.43 1.04 16.43
C GLN A 149 -14.12 1.65 15.94
N LEU A 150 -13.09 0.82 15.91
CA LEU A 150 -11.83 1.11 15.24
C LEU A 150 -12.16 1.42 13.76
N VAL A 151 -11.63 2.52 13.23
CA VAL A 151 -11.60 2.70 11.78
C VAL A 151 -10.56 1.69 11.28
N GLY A 152 -11.05 0.55 10.79
CA GLY A 152 -10.23 -0.60 10.45
C GLY A 152 -10.62 -1.93 11.09
N ASP A 153 -11.65 -1.96 11.96
CA ASP A 153 -12.36 -3.23 12.14
C ASP A 153 -12.80 -3.71 10.76
N ALA A 154 -12.53 -4.99 10.45
CA ALA A 154 -12.97 -5.63 9.23
C ALA A 154 -14.51 -5.63 9.21
N LEU A 155 -15.09 -4.51 8.78
CA LEU A 155 -16.40 -4.56 8.17
C LEU A 155 -16.20 -5.51 7.00
N VAL A 156 -16.91 -6.63 7.07
CA VAL A 156 -17.18 -7.52 5.93
C VAL A 156 -18.06 -6.78 4.92
N ASP A 157 -17.75 -5.50 4.69
CA ASP A 157 -18.27 -4.63 3.67
C ASP A 157 -17.39 -4.84 2.45
N GLN A 158 -17.45 -6.08 1.93
CA GLN A 158 -17.33 -6.27 0.50
C GLN A 158 -18.50 -5.45 -0.07
N GLY A 159 -18.26 -4.16 -0.29
CA GLY A 159 -19.21 -3.28 -0.97
C GLY A 159 -19.65 -4.01 -2.24
N PRO A 160 -20.94 -3.99 -2.63
CA PRO A 160 -21.34 -4.68 -3.83
C PRO A 160 -20.58 -3.99 -4.96
N CYS A 161 -19.58 -4.66 -5.53
CA CYS A 161 -18.95 -4.18 -6.73
C CYS A 161 -20.05 -4.24 -7.79
N GLY A 162 -20.66 -3.10 -8.11
CA GLY A 162 -21.65 -3.04 -9.16
C GLY A 162 -20.96 -3.37 -10.47
N ASP A 163 -21.01 -4.63 -10.91
CA ASP A 163 -20.61 -5.19 -12.22
C ASP A 163 -19.33 -4.64 -12.92
N ARG A 164 -18.44 -3.87 -12.27
CA ARG A 164 -17.38 -3.12 -12.97
C ARG A 164 -16.09 -3.02 -12.15
N ASN A 165 -15.01 -3.54 -12.74
CA ASN A 165 -13.57 -3.20 -12.65
C ASN A 165 -12.90 -2.72 -11.34
N ILE A 166 -13.56 -2.52 -10.19
CA ILE A 166 -12.97 -2.03 -8.93
C ILE A 166 -13.30 -2.96 -7.76
N SER A 167 -12.29 -3.70 -7.30
CA SER A 167 -12.43 -4.71 -6.24
C SER A 167 -12.27 -4.18 -4.82
N ALA A 168 -11.35 -3.24 -4.56
CA ALA A 168 -11.10 -2.72 -3.21
C ALA A 168 -10.46 -1.33 -3.22
N PHE A 169 -10.67 -0.54 -2.17
CA PHE A 169 -9.80 0.59 -1.84
C PHE A 169 -8.48 0.06 -1.24
N VAL A 170 -7.35 0.70 -1.55
CA VAL A 170 -6.00 0.22 -1.18
C VAL A 170 -5.27 1.20 -0.28
N HIS A 171 -5.09 2.44 -0.74
CA HIS A 171 -4.30 3.45 -0.05
C HIS A 171 -4.61 4.87 -0.57
N VAL A 172 -4.04 5.87 0.12
CA VAL A 172 -4.04 7.27 -0.34
C VAL A 172 -2.64 7.60 -0.85
N ALA A 173 -2.54 8.18 -2.04
CA ALA A 173 -1.26 8.66 -2.58
C ALA A 173 -1.05 10.14 -2.23
N LEU A 174 0.08 10.45 -1.61
CA LEU A 174 0.50 11.78 -1.20
C LEU A 174 1.77 12.20 -1.96
N GLY A 175 1.70 13.31 -2.67
CA GLY A 175 2.88 13.95 -3.25
C GLY A 175 3.62 14.76 -2.19
N VAL A 176 4.92 14.53 -2.04
CA VAL A 176 5.77 15.19 -1.03
C VAL A 176 7.03 15.77 -1.66
N ARG A 177 7.50 16.93 -1.19
CA ARG A 177 8.70 17.58 -1.74
C ARG A 177 9.99 16.90 -1.32
N ASP A 178 9.97 16.27 -0.16
CA ASP A 178 11.11 15.61 0.45
C ASP A 178 10.61 14.38 1.18
N LEU A 179 10.86 13.21 0.59
CA LEU A 179 10.36 11.92 1.06
C LEU A 179 10.88 11.58 2.45
N GLU A 180 12.15 11.86 2.75
CA GLU A 180 12.75 11.58 4.06
C GLU A 180 12.20 12.51 5.15
N ARG A 181 11.95 13.78 4.81
CA ARG A 181 11.33 14.75 5.71
C ARG A 181 9.88 14.37 5.99
N ALA A 182 9.11 14.02 4.96
CA ALA A 182 7.73 13.59 5.11
C ALA A 182 7.63 12.29 5.90
N GLU A 183 8.44 11.27 5.58
CA GLU A 183 8.49 10.02 6.34
C GLU A 183 8.73 10.27 7.83
N ARG A 184 9.74 11.09 8.16
CA ARG A 184 10.02 11.46 9.57
C ARG A 184 8.86 12.18 10.21
N PHE A 185 8.20 13.11 9.52
CA PHE A 185 7.04 13.81 10.04
C PHE A 185 5.89 12.85 10.36
N TYR A 186 5.48 12.00 9.42
CA TYR A 186 4.39 11.06 9.62
C TYR A 186 4.74 10.00 10.68
N ALA A 187 5.99 9.53 10.74
CA ALA A 187 6.42 8.56 11.76
C ALA A 187 6.48 9.17 13.17
N SER A 188 7.09 10.35 13.33
CA SER A 188 7.32 10.97 14.64
C SER A 188 6.13 11.78 15.16
N GLY A 189 5.43 12.50 14.27
CA GLY A 189 4.30 13.35 14.62
C GLY A 189 2.96 12.61 14.68
N LEU A 190 2.80 11.55 13.88
CA LEU A 190 1.53 10.80 13.75
C LEU A 190 1.66 9.31 14.08
N GLY A 191 2.86 8.82 14.41
CA GLY A 191 3.07 7.42 14.81
C GLY A 191 3.01 6.42 13.66
N ALA A 192 3.21 6.86 12.41
CA ALA A 192 3.22 5.97 11.26
C ALA A 192 4.38 4.97 11.30
N THR A 193 4.13 3.74 10.81
CA THR A 193 5.18 2.74 10.61
C THR A 193 5.48 2.58 9.14
N VAL A 194 6.77 2.48 8.78
CA VAL A 194 7.18 2.21 7.40
C VAL A 194 6.99 0.73 7.09
N GLU A 195 6.20 0.42 6.06
CA GLU A 195 6.02 -0.94 5.57
C GLU A 195 6.97 -1.29 4.43
N LEU A 196 7.20 -0.34 3.53
CA LEU A 196 7.99 -0.53 2.32
C LEU A 196 8.69 0.78 1.94
N ARG A 197 9.91 0.67 1.44
CA ARG A 197 10.65 1.77 0.81
C ARG A 197 11.07 1.35 -0.60
N GLU A 198 10.81 2.23 -1.55
CA GLU A 198 11.23 2.12 -2.94
C GLU A 198 11.92 3.41 -3.38
N PRO A 199 12.73 3.38 -4.45
CA PRO A 199 13.28 4.60 -5.02
C PRO A 199 12.16 5.60 -5.37
N GLY A 200 12.12 6.73 -4.64
CA GLY A 200 11.13 7.79 -4.87
C GLY A 200 9.76 7.58 -4.22
N ALA A 201 9.56 6.50 -3.44
CA ALA A 201 8.30 6.28 -2.73
C ALA A 201 8.48 5.53 -1.39
N THR A 202 7.64 5.84 -0.41
CA THR A 202 7.57 5.14 0.87
C THR A 202 6.13 4.78 1.17
N MET A 203 5.85 3.50 1.44
CA MET A 203 4.56 3.05 1.97
C MET A 203 4.58 3.13 3.49
N LEU A 204 3.68 3.93 4.02
CA LEU A 204 3.43 4.06 5.44
C LEU A 204 2.12 3.36 5.82
N ARG A 205 2.10 2.78 7.01
CA ARG A 205 0.89 2.38 7.70
C ARG A 205 0.64 3.33 8.86
N VAL A 206 -0.54 3.93 8.87
CA VAL A 206 -1.08 4.68 9.99
C VAL A 206 -2.30 3.90 10.48
N PHE A 207 -2.10 3.09 11.53
CA PHE A 207 -3.09 2.11 12.00
C PHE A 207 -3.54 1.16 10.88
N ASP A 208 -4.81 1.20 10.50
CA ASP A 208 -5.37 0.31 9.48
C ASP A 208 -5.39 0.94 8.08
N THR A 209 -4.92 2.18 7.95
CA THR A 209 -4.85 2.91 6.67
C THR A 209 -3.43 2.95 6.14
N LYS A 210 -3.28 2.74 4.82
CA LYS A 210 -2.02 2.88 4.10
C LYS A 210 -1.93 4.24 3.42
N LEU A 211 -0.78 4.87 3.56
CA LEU A 211 -0.43 6.12 2.88
C LEU A 211 0.82 5.87 2.03
N LEU A 212 0.73 6.10 0.73
CA LEU A 212 1.89 6.08 -0.17
C LEU A 212 2.42 7.51 -0.26
N LEU A 213 3.61 7.75 0.27
CA LEU A 213 4.35 8.98 0.02
C LEU A 213 5.12 8.83 -1.30
N GLN A 214 4.92 9.77 -2.22
CA GLN A 214 5.63 9.82 -3.50
C GLN A 214 6.40 11.13 -3.60
N GLN A 215 7.70 11.01 -3.85
CA GLN A 215 8.57 12.14 -4.08
C GLN A 215 8.10 12.90 -5.33
N ALA A 216 7.76 14.17 -5.18
CA ALA A 216 7.42 15.04 -6.29
C ALA A 216 8.65 15.19 -7.21
N THR A 217 8.41 15.06 -8.50
CA THR A 217 9.44 15.16 -9.55
C THR A 217 9.07 16.28 -10.53
N PHE A 218 9.99 16.59 -11.45
CA PHE A 218 9.69 17.54 -12.53
C PHE A 218 8.50 17.07 -13.40
N GLU A 219 8.42 15.76 -13.67
CA GLU A 219 7.35 15.17 -14.47
C GLU A 219 6.04 15.03 -13.69
N SER A 220 6.12 15.03 -12.35
CA SER A 220 4.99 14.80 -11.46
C SER A 220 5.10 15.70 -10.20
N PRO A 221 4.86 17.02 -10.32
CA PRO A 221 5.19 18.00 -9.28
C PRO A 221 4.11 18.19 -8.20
N ALA A 222 2.95 17.53 -8.34
CA ALA A 222 1.80 17.73 -7.46
C ALA A 222 2.12 17.29 -6.01
N LEU A 223 1.66 18.09 -5.04
CA LEU A 223 1.83 17.87 -3.60
C LEU A 223 0.48 17.63 -2.92
N GLY A 224 0.51 17.05 -1.73
CA GLY A 224 -0.70 16.69 -0.98
C GLY A 224 -1.39 15.47 -1.55
N ILE A 225 -2.67 15.28 -1.24
CA ILE A 225 -3.43 14.14 -1.77
C ILE A 225 -3.50 14.22 -3.29
N ARG A 226 -2.97 13.19 -3.95
CA ARG A 226 -2.96 13.06 -5.40
C ARG A 226 -4.08 12.18 -5.90
N ALA A 227 -4.30 11.05 -5.22
CA ALA A 227 -5.30 10.08 -5.62
C ALA A 227 -5.78 9.25 -4.44
N LEU A 228 -7.06 8.89 -4.49
CA LEU A 228 -7.58 7.70 -3.83
C LEU A 228 -7.27 6.51 -4.72
N VAL A 229 -6.59 5.53 -4.15
CA VAL A 229 -6.08 4.41 -4.93
C VAL A 229 -6.91 3.16 -4.66
N PHE A 230 -7.46 2.62 -5.74
CA PHE A 230 -8.25 1.42 -5.77
C PHE A 230 -7.53 0.30 -6.52
N ARG A 231 -7.96 -0.92 -6.22
CA ARG A 231 -7.54 -2.15 -6.88
C ARG A 231 -8.63 -2.59 -7.84
N GLY A 232 -8.26 -2.97 -9.06
CA GLY A 232 -9.22 -3.34 -10.08
C GLY A 232 -8.67 -4.15 -11.26
N ALA A 233 -9.49 -4.30 -12.29
CA ALA A 233 -9.15 -5.03 -13.53
C ALA A 233 -8.55 -4.14 -14.63
N THR A 234 -8.29 -2.87 -14.33
CA THR A 234 -7.81 -1.85 -15.28
C THR A 234 -6.84 -0.91 -14.59
N ASP A 235 -5.90 -0.36 -15.37
CA ASP A 235 -5.05 0.77 -14.96
C ASP A 235 -5.70 2.05 -15.49
N ALA A 236 -6.83 2.43 -14.89
CA ALA A 236 -7.58 3.60 -15.32
C ALA A 236 -7.33 4.76 -14.37
N HIS A 237 -6.90 5.90 -14.92
CA HIS A 237 -7.04 7.18 -14.25
C HIS A 237 -8.49 7.64 -14.41
N LEU A 238 -9.22 7.68 -13.30
CA LEU A 238 -10.58 8.18 -13.24
C LEU A 238 -10.62 9.47 -12.44
N ALA A 239 -11.75 10.16 -12.51
CA ALA A 239 -12.02 11.31 -11.67
C ALA A 239 -13.49 11.34 -11.26
N ASP A 240 -13.75 11.96 -10.11
CA ASP A 240 -15.12 12.30 -9.72
C ASP A 240 -15.66 13.49 -10.56
N PRO A 241 -16.93 13.89 -10.40
CA PRO A 241 -17.52 14.98 -11.19
C PRO A 241 -16.80 16.32 -11.10
N ASP A 242 -16.05 16.56 -10.03
CA ASP A 242 -15.30 17.80 -9.77
C ASP A 242 -13.82 17.68 -10.15
N GLY A 243 -13.40 16.55 -10.72
CA GLY A 243 -12.04 16.32 -11.19
C GLY A 243 -11.08 15.78 -10.13
N THR A 244 -11.58 15.37 -8.95
CA THR A 244 -10.77 14.69 -7.94
C THR A 244 -10.25 13.38 -8.50
N ALA A 245 -8.93 13.20 -8.56
CA ALA A 245 -8.34 12.02 -9.19
C ALA A 245 -8.56 10.76 -8.36
N LEU A 246 -9.01 9.69 -9.02
CA LEU A 246 -9.31 8.38 -8.47
C LEU A 246 -8.58 7.34 -9.34
N GLU A 247 -7.57 6.68 -8.81
CA GLU A 247 -6.73 5.76 -9.59
C GLU A 247 -7.10 4.32 -9.31
N VAL A 248 -7.23 3.51 -10.37
CA VAL A 248 -7.42 2.07 -10.26
C VAL A 248 -6.17 1.40 -10.76
N PHE A 249 -5.53 0.58 -9.94
CA PHE A 249 -4.38 -0.24 -10.32
C PHE A 249 -4.79 -1.69 -10.53
N ARG A 250 -4.20 -2.32 -11.54
CA ARG A 250 -4.38 -3.74 -11.82
C ARG A 250 -3.78 -4.60 -10.73
N VAL A 251 -4.64 -5.45 -10.15
CA VAL A 251 -4.24 -6.44 -9.13
C VAL A 251 -3.16 -7.38 -9.66
N ASP A 252 -3.26 -7.72 -10.94
CA ASP A 252 -2.34 -8.62 -11.63
C ASP A 252 -0.90 -8.13 -11.54
N GLN A 253 -0.68 -6.81 -11.69
CA GLN A 253 0.66 -6.25 -11.75
C GLN A 253 1.35 -6.32 -10.40
N LEU A 254 0.69 -5.87 -9.32
CA LEU A 254 1.26 -5.94 -7.97
C LEU A 254 1.54 -7.39 -7.53
N ALA A 255 0.61 -8.30 -7.83
CA ALA A 255 0.78 -9.71 -7.54
C ALA A 255 1.92 -10.34 -8.37
N ALA A 256 2.03 -9.99 -9.65
CA ALA A 256 3.12 -10.41 -10.52
C ALA A 256 4.48 -9.87 -10.07
N ASP A 257 4.53 -8.63 -9.57
CA ASP A 257 5.75 -8.02 -9.03
C ASP A 257 6.20 -8.75 -7.76
N GLN A 258 5.28 -9.02 -6.82
CA GLN A 258 5.58 -9.81 -5.61
C GLN A 258 6.06 -11.23 -5.95
N ILE A 259 5.42 -11.91 -6.89
CA ILE A 259 5.85 -13.24 -7.37
C ILE A 259 7.25 -13.15 -8.00
N SER A 260 7.49 -12.15 -8.84
CA SER A 260 8.78 -11.93 -9.49
C SER A 260 9.90 -11.63 -8.48
N GLU A 261 9.60 -10.89 -7.40
CA GLU A 261 10.52 -10.68 -6.29
C GLU A 261 10.89 -11.98 -5.59
N ARG A 262 9.93 -12.89 -5.35
CA ARG A 262 10.21 -14.20 -4.74
C ARG A 262 11.09 -15.07 -5.63
N VAL A 263 10.81 -15.08 -6.93
CA VAL A 263 11.65 -15.78 -7.92
C VAL A 263 13.08 -15.19 -7.93
N ARG A 264 13.22 -13.86 -7.91
CA ARG A 264 14.52 -13.17 -7.87
C ARG A 264 15.26 -13.39 -6.55
N ALA A 265 14.56 -13.42 -5.43
CA ALA A 265 15.12 -13.67 -4.11
C ALA A 265 15.77 -15.05 -4.05
N TYR A 266 15.10 -16.07 -4.59
CA TYR A 266 15.71 -17.40 -4.72
C TYR A 266 17.02 -17.36 -5.50
N GLY A 267 17.03 -16.74 -6.69
CA GLY A 267 18.24 -16.66 -7.52
C GLY A 267 19.39 -15.94 -6.81
N THR A 268 19.06 -14.88 -6.07
CA THR A 268 20.00 -14.14 -5.21
C THR A 268 20.57 -15.03 -4.11
N PHE A 269 19.73 -15.80 -3.41
CA PHE A 269 20.18 -16.68 -2.34
C PHE A 269 21.06 -17.83 -2.86
N VAL A 270 20.72 -18.43 -4.02
CA VAL A 270 21.59 -19.41 -4.67
C VAL A 270 22.94 -18.79 -5.02
N ALA A 271 22.95 -17.59 -5.61
CA ALA A 271 24.20 -16.93 -5.98
C ALA A 271 25.10 -16.62 -4.77
N GLN A 272 24.50 -16.32 -3.62
CA GLN A 272 25.20 -16.04 -2.37
C GLN A 272 25.62 -17.30 -1.59
N GLY A 273 25.13 -18.48 -1.97
CA GLY A 273 25.24 -19.69 -1.15
C GLY A 273 24.43 -19.63 0.15
N ASN A 274 23.38 -18.79 0.22
CA ASN A 274 22.52 -18.63 1.39
C ASN A 274 21.44 -19.72 1.45
N LEU A 275 21.83 -20.92 1.89
CA LEU A 275 20.93 -22.08 1.93
C LEU A 275 19.74 -21.90 2.89
N GLU A 276 19.93 -21.19 4.00
CA GLU A 276 18.86 -20.89 4.95
C GLU A 276 17.81 -19.97 4.31
N GLY A 277 18.24 -18.93 3.59
CA GLY A 277 17.33 -18.04 2.85
C GLY A 277 16.55 -18.76 1.76
N ILE A 278 17.16 -19.75 1.07
CA ILE A 278 16.43 -20.61 0.14
C ILE A 278 15.36 -21.41 0.89
N ALA A 279 15.71 -22.04 2.01
CA ALA A 279 14.79 -22.85 2.79
C ALA A 279 13.61 -22.03 3.35
N ASP A 280 13.85 -20.79 3.76
CA ASP A 280 12.83 -19.87 4.26
C ASP A 280 11.76 -19.55 3.20
N LEU A 281 12.12 -19.53 1.91
CA LEU A 281 11.14 -19.33 0.82
C LEU A 281 10.15 -20.49 0.67
N PHE A 282 10.49 -21.69 1.16
CA PHE A 282 9.69 -22.91 1.00
C PHE A 282 9.11 -23.41 2.34
N VAL A 283 8.90 -22.52 3.32
CA VAL A 283 8.19 -22.86 4.57
C VAL A 283 6.81 -23.47 4.29
N HIS A 284 6.10 -22.96 3.28
CA HIS A 284 4.77 -23.42 2.85
C HIS A 284 4.79 -24.24 1.56
N GLY A 285 5.97 -24.65 1.08
CA GLY A 285 6.11 -25.21 -0.26
C GLY A 285 7.01 -26.43 -0.35
N ALA A 286 7.10 -26.94 -1.57
CA ALA A 286 7.93 -28.09 -1.91
C ALA A 286 8.85 -27.80 -3.10
N VAL A 287 10.01 -28.43 -3.12
CA VAL A 287 10.98 -28.38 -4.21
C VAL A 287 11.12 -29.77 -4.83
N SER A 288 11.13 -29.81 -6.16
CA SER A 288 11.41 -31.01 -6.97
C SER A 288 12.15 -30.60 -8.24
N GLY A 289 12.64 -31.55 -9.00
CA GLY A 289 13.19 -31.31 -10.33
C GLY A 289 13.54 -32.60 -11.06
N ASP A 290 14.05 -32.49 -12.27
CA ASP A 290 14.38 -33.66 -13.10
C ASP A 290 15.43 -34.58 -12.42
N ALA A 291 16.38 -34.01 -11.66
CA ALA A 291 17.37 -34.76 -10.87
C ALA A 291 16.82 -35.30 -9.53
N HIS A 292 15.78 -34.67 -8.98
CA HIS A 292 15.13 -35.03 -7.72
C HIS A 292 13.60 -35.01 -7.90
N PRO A 293 13.02 -36.08 -8.48
CA PRO A 293 11.63 -36.07 -8.91
C PRO A 293 10.63 -36.07 -7.74
N GLU A 294 11.01 -36.65 -6.60
CA GLU A 294 10.18 -36.69 -5.39
C GLU A 294 10.18 -35.32 -4.68
N PRO A 295 9.01 -34.68 -4.49
CA PRO A 295 8.94 -33.36 -3.85
C PRO A 295 9.39 -33.38 -2.40
N VAL A 296 10.36 -32.53 -2.09
CA VAL A 296 10.84 -32.28 -0.73
C VAL A 296 10.10 -31.08 -0.15
N SER A 297 9.33 -31.30 0.91
CA SER A 297 8.39 -30.29 1.45
C SER A 297 8.86 -29.71 2.78
N GLY A 298 8.70 -28.39 2.92
CA GLY A 298 8.99 -27.66 4.15
C GLY A 298 10.46 -27.32 4.35
N ARG A 299 10.67 -26.21 5.06
CA ARG A 299 11.99 -25.58 5.31
C ARG A 299 13.12 -26.57 5.63
N ALA A 300 12.93 -27.42 6.64
CA ALA A 300 13.99 -28.30 7.13
C ALA A 300 14.45 -29.31 6.07
N ALA A 301 13.52 -29.90 5.32
CA ALA A 301 13.85 -30.88 4.30
C ALA A 301 14.46 -30.22 3.05
N VAL A 302 13.95 -29.04 2.66
CA VAL A 302 14.51 -28.24 1.55
C VAL A 302 15.95 -27.80 1.86
N LEU A 303 16.24 -27.42 3.10
CA LEU A 303 17.59 -27.07 3.54
C LEU A 303 18.56 -28.24 3.37
N GLU A 304 18.17 -29.46 3.76
CA GLU A 304 19.00 -30.65 3.57
C GLU A 304 19.21 -31.01 2.09
N LEU A 305 18.17 -30.89 1.27
CA LEU A 305 18.28 -31.06 -0.18
C LEU A 305 19.35 -30.13 -0.77
N TYR A 306 19.28 -28.82 -0.45
CA TYR A 306 20.25 -27.86 -0.99
C TYR A 306 21.64 -27.96 -0.35
N ARG A 307 21.77 -28.45 0.89
CA ARG A 307 23.08 -28.83 1.45
C ARG A 307 23.71 -29.98 0.67
N SER A 308 22.93 -30.95 0.20
CA SER A 308 23.46 -32.09 -0.55
C SER A 308 23.81 -31.78 -2.01
N THR A 309 23.19 -30.75 -2.59
CA THR A 309 23.33 -30.41 -4.02
C THR A 309 24.21 -29.18 -4.26
N LEU A 310 24.02 -28.12 -3.49
CA LEU A 310 24.72 -26.84 -3.67
C LEU A 310 25.88 -26.62 -2.69
N ALA A 311 26.32 -27.65 -1.96
CA ALA A 311 27.57 -27.58 -1.19
C ALA A 311 28.71 -28.32 -1.89
N SER A 312 29.84 -27.63 -2.05
CA SER A 312 31.11 -28.19 -2.49
C SER A 312 32.05 -28.30 -1.28
N ASP A 313 32.57 -29.49 -1.00
CA ASP A 313 33.45 -29.77 0.14
C ASP A 313 32.91 -29.28 1.51
N GLY A 314 31.58 -29.32 1.68
CA GLY A 314 30.89 -28.92 2.91
C GLY A 314 30.62 -27.41 3.05
N SER A 315 30.96 -26.60 2.04
CA SER A 315 30.64 -25.16 1.99
C SER A 315 29.68 -24.83 0.84
N PRO A 316 28.68 -23.94 1.03
CA PRO A 316 27.79 -23.54 -0.06
C PRO A 316 28.55 -22.91 -1.24
N SER A 317 28.29 -23.41 -2.44
CA SER A 317 28.88 -22.88 -3.67
C SER A 317 28.36 -21.48 -3.94
N ARG A 318 29.26 -20.54 -4.27
CA ARG A 318 28.88 -19.23 -4.81
C ARG A 318 28.78 -19.35 -6.32
N LEU A 319 27.58 -19.15 -6.85
CA LEU A 319 27.28 -19.31 -8.27
C LEU A 319 26.86 -17.97 -8.88
N ARG A 320 26.95 -17.86 -10.20
CA ARG A 320 26.31 -16.77 -10.93
C ARG A 320 24.99 -17.28 -11.48
N VAL A 321 23.88 -16.69 -11.04
CA VAL A 321 22.53 -17.11 -11.43
C VAL A 321 21.83 -15.94 -12.10
N VAL A 322 21.35 -16.17 -13.32
CA VAL A 322 20.43 -15.25 -14.00
C VAL A 322 19.10 -15.96 -14.14
N THR A 323 18.03 -15.30 -13.72
CA THR A 323 16.66 -15.82 -13.84
C THR A 323 15.79 -14.79 -14.56
N ASN A 324 15.06 -15.23 -15.58
CA ASN A 324 14.13 -14.39 -16.32
C ASN A 324 12.73 -14.99 -16.23
N VAL A 325 11.80 -14.25 -15.65
CA VAL A 325 10.38 -14.61 -15.61
C VAL A 325 9.81 -14.52 -17.02
N THR A 326 9.19 -15.60 -17.50
CA THR A 326 8.61 -15.68 -18.84
C THR A 326 7.10 -15.59 -18.84
N LYS A 327 6.44 -16.08 -17.78
CA LYS A 327 4.98 -16.07 -17.67
C LYS A 327 4.55 -16.07 -16.21
N ILE A 328 3.50 -15.32 -15.88
CA ILE A 328 2.79 -15.41 -14.60
C ILE A 328 1.28 -15.49 -14.91
N ASP A 329 0.60 -16.50 -14.39
CA ASP A 329 -0.86 -16.62 -14.42
C ASP A 329 -1.38 -16.59 -12.97
N ILE A 330 -2.35 -15.74 -12.68
CA ILE A 330 -2.85 -15.48 -11.32
C ILE A 330 -4.36 -15.72 -11.27
N ASP A 331 -4.80 -16.58 -10.36
CA ASP A 331 -6.20 -16.73 -9.97
C ASP A 331 -6.42 -16.03 -8.62
N HIS A 332 -6.86 -14.77 -8.68
CA HIS A 332 -7.12 -13.96 -7.48
C HIS A 332 -8.30 -14.49 -6.66
N ALA A 333 -9.27 -15.16 -7.27
CA ALA A 333 -10.43 -15.68 -6.56
C ALA A 333 -10.05 -16.90 -5.70
N ALA A 334 -9.19 -17.77 -6.25
CA ALA A 334 -8.66 -18.92 -5.53
C ALA A 334 -7.41 -18.60 -4.70
N GLY A 335 -6.82 -17.41 -4.86
CA GLY A 335 -5.59 -17.01 -4.18
C GLY A 335 -4.39 -17.87 -4.57
N ASN A 336 -4.31 -18.31 -5.83
CA ASN A 336 -3.22 -19.13 -6.36
C ASN A 336 -2.62 -18.51 -7.62
N ALA A 337 -1.38 -18.87 -7.93
CA ALA A 337 -0.70 -18.43 -9.15
C ALA A 337 0.31 -19.46 -9.63
N THR A 338 0.61 -19.44 -10.93
CA THR A 338 1.72 -20.18 -11.53
C THR A 338 2.69 -19.23 -12.20
N CYS A 339 3.98 -19.54 -12.12
CA CYS A 339 5.04 -18.77 -12.78
C CYS A 339 5.96 -19.71 -13.54
N GLU A 340 6.28 -19.33 -14.77
CA GLU A 340 7.34 -19.96 -15.56
C GLU A 340 8.51 -18.99 -15.65
N SER A 341 9.71 -19.51 -15.43
CA SER A 341 10.95 -18.74 -15.54
C SER A 341 12.03 -19.57 -16.22
N THR A 342 12.98 -18.92 -16.89
CA THR A 342 14.21 -19.55 -17.38
C THR A 342 15.37 -19.19 -16.46
N PHE A 343 16.34 -20.08 -16.33
CA PHE A 343 17.55 -19.82 -15.57
C PHE A 343 18.83 -20.22 -16.32
N ASN A 344 19.90 -19.51 -15.99
CA ASN A 344 21.26 -19.81 -16.40
C ASN A 344 22.16 -19.76 -15.16
N VAL A 345 22.84 -20.85 -14.89
CA VAL A 345 23.77 -20.98 -13.77
C VAL A 345 25.19 -21.16 -14.31
N ARG A 346 26.13 -20.37 -13.78
CA ARG A 346 27.57 -20.46 -14.09
C ARG A 346 28.39 -20.56 -12.80
N GLY A 347 29.62 -21.05 -12.93
CA GLY A 347 30.62 -21.01 -11.87
C GLY A 347 31.02 -19.57 -11.47
N PRO A 348 31.73 -19.42 -10.34
CA PRO A 348 32.19 -18.14 -9.79
C PRO A 348 33.34 -17.46 -10.59
N GLY A 349 33.88 -18.13 -11.61
CA GLY A 349 35.00 -17.66 -12.45
C GLY A 349 34.74 -16.33 -13.19
N SER A 350 35.71 -15.87 -13.98
CA SER A 350 35.62 -14.59 -14.69
C SER A 350 34.52 -14.62 -15.78
N ALA A 351 34.23 -13.46 -16.39
CA ALA A 351 33.27 -13.39 -17.51
C ALA A 351 33.70 -14.23 -18.73
N ASP A 352 34.99 -14.56 -18.84
CA ASP A 352 35.58 -15.34 -19.93
C ASP A 352 35.38 -16.86 -19.76
N ASP A 353 34.98 -17.33 -18.56
CA ASP A 353 34.44 -18.69 -18.37
C ASP A 353 32.98 -18.71 -18.84
N GLU A 354 32.78 -18.92 -20.14
CA GLU A 354 31.47 -18.79 -20.80
C GLU A 354 30.53 -19.98 -20.55
N GLU A 355 31.07 -21.14 -20.19
CA GLU A 355 30.28 -22.39 -20.17
C GLU A 355 29.28 -22.43 -19.01
N PRO A 356 27.97 -22.53 -19.31
CA PRO A 356 26.95 -22.71 -18.28
C PRO A 356 27.08 -24.08 -17.62
N LEU A 357 26.87 -24.11 -16.29
CA LEU A 357 26.70 -25.33 -15.52
C LEU A 357 25.33 -25.95 -15.83
N PHE A 358 24.29 -25.12 -15.73
CA PHE A 358 22.91 -25.51 -15.95
C PHE A 358 22.17 -24.45 -16.79
N LEU A 359 21.37 -24.92 -17.73
CA LEU A 359 20.31 -24.15 -18.37
C LEU A 359 19.00 -24.88 -18.15
N GLY A 360 17.94 -24.14 -17.87
CA GLY A 360 16.67 -24.77 -17.61
C GLY A 360 15.55 -23.80 -17.34
N ARG A 361 14.46 -24.39 -16.82
CA ARG A 361 13.22 -23.69 -16.51
C ARG A 361 12.75 -24.02 -15.10
N TYR A 362 12.19 -23.03 -14.43
CA TYR A 362 11.40 -23.23 -13.22
C TYR A 362 9.92 -23.23 -13.59
N ALA A 363 9.20 -24.24 -13.12
CA ALA A 363 7.75 -24.27 -13.10
C ALA A 363 7.28 -24.13 -11.64
N ASP A 364 6.86 -22.93 -11.29
CA ASP A 364 6.54 -22.54 -9.93
C ASP A 364 5.03 -22.43 -9.71
N ALA A 365 4.59 -22.71 -8.49
CA ALA A 365 3.26 -22.44 -8.00
C ALA A 365 3.33 -21.64 -6.69
N PHE A 366 2.37 -20.73 -6.52
CA PHE A 366 2.26 -19.83 -5.40
C PHE A 366 0.85 -19.85 -4.82
N ALA A 367 0.72 -19.49 -3.54
CA ALA A 367 -0.54 -19.18 -2.91
C ALA A 367 -0.42 -17.88 -2.10
N LEU A 368 -1.54 -17.17 -1.97
CA LEU A 368 -1.65 -16.01 -1.10
C LEU A 368 -1.84 -16.49 0.34
N ILE A 369 -0.79 -16.39 1.15
CA ILE A 369 -0.77 -16.82 2.56
C ILE A 369 -0.48 -15.59 3.41
N ASP A 370 -1.35 -15.29 4.37
CA ASP A 370 -1.25 -14.11 5.25
C ASP A 370 -1.02 -12.79 4.49
N GLY A 371 -1.66 -12.67 3.31
CA GLY A 371 -1.58 -11.49 2.45
C GLY A 371 -0.30 -11.36 1.63
N ARG A 372 0.53 -12.41 1.55
CA ARG A 372 1.75 -12.44 0.73
C ARG A 372 1.73 -13.64 -0.23
N TRP A 373 2.23 -13.43 -1.44
CA TRP A 373 2.46 -14.55 -2.37
C TRP A 373 3.68 -15.34 -1.91
N GLU A 374 3.46 -16.59 -1.54
CA GLU A 374 4.48 -17.52 -1.04
C GLU A 374 4.56 -18.76 -1.94
N PHE A 375 5.74 -19.36 -2.06
CA PHE A 375 5.91 -20.59 -2.83
C PHE A 375 5.11 -21.74 -2.21
N THR A 376 4.32 -22.42 -3.04
CA THR A 376 3.74 -23.73 -2.70
C THR A 376 4.46 -24.85 -3.42
N ARG A 377 5.06 -24.57 -4.58
CA ARG A 377 5.88 -25.54 -5.31
C ARG A 377 6.91 -24.85 -6.19
N ARG A 378 8.07 -25.47 -6.31
CA ARG A 378 9.02 -25.30 -7.41
C ARG A 378 9.33 -26.65 -8.03
N HIS A 379 9.30 -26.71 -9.36
CA HIS A 379 9.84 -27.81 -10.13
C HIS A 379 10.95 -27.31 -11.07
N VAL A 380 12.13 -27.91 -10.99
CA VAL A 380 13.31 -27.54 -11.79
C VAL A 380 13.43 -28.46 -12.99
N HIS A 381 13.21 -27.92 -14.19
CA HIS A 381 13.49 -28.59 -15.44
C HIS A 381 14.91 -28.26 -15.92
N LEU A 382 15.71 -29.28 -16.21
CA LEU A 382 17.07 -29.14 -16.72
C LEU A 382 17.06 -29.35 -18.23
N ASP A 383 17.14 -28.25 -18.98
CA ASP A 383 17.24 -28.32 -20.44
C ASP A 383 18.67 -28.67 -20.89
N MET A 384 19.69 -28.31 -20.09
CA MET A 384 21.09 -28.69 -20.32
C MET A 384 21.87 -28.76 -18.99
N THR A 385 22.72 -29.78 -18.87
CA THR A 385 23.71 -29.93 -17.79
C THR A 385 25.10 -30.14 -18.39
N ASN A 386 26.08 -29.31 -18.01
CA ASN A 386 27.48 -29.49 -18.41
C ASN A 386 28.23 -30.29 -17.32
N GLU A 387 28.24 -31.62 -17.45
CA GLU A 387 28.83 -32.52 -16.45
C GLU A 387 30.31 -32.26 -16.16
N GLU A 388 31.08 -31.79 -17.15
CA GLU A 388 32.49 -31.48 -16.96
C GLU A 388 32.67 -30.22 -16.12
N ALA A 389 31.93 -29.15 -16.45
CA ALA A 389 31.97 -27.91 -15.68
C ALA A 389 31.39 -28.09 -14.26
N VAL A 390 30.33 -28.88 -14.11
CA VAL A 390 29.73 -29.21 -12.80
C VAL A 390 30.74 -29.93 -11.90
N ARG A 391 31.44 -30.96 -12.42
CA ARG A 391 32.50 -31.66 -11.67
C ARG A 391 33.65 -30.73 -11.29
N ARG A 392 34.04 -29.82 -12.17
CA ARG A 392 35.11 -28.85 -11.92
C ARG A 392 34.78 -27.90 -10.77
N GLU A 393 33.52 -27.47 -10.67
CA GLU A 393 33.04 -26.57 -9.60
C GLU A 393 32.65 -27.30 -8.31
N GLY A 394 32.67 -28.64 -8.30
CA GLY A 394 32.28 -29.46 -7.15
C GLY A 394 30.82 -29.32 -6.76
N VAL A 395 29.95 -28.89 -7.68
CA VAL A 395 28.50 -28.86 -7.49
C VAL A 395 27.96 -30.27 -7.71
N ASN A 396 27.01 -30.71 -6.88
CA ASN A 396 26.39 -32.02 -7.00
C ASN A 396 24.91 -31.87 -7.38
N LEU A 397 24.42 -32.68 -8.32
CA LEU A 397 22.99 -32.74 -8.61
C LEU A 397 22.26 -33.84 -7.84
N GLY A 398 22.96 -34.56 -6.96
CA GLY A 398 22.46 -35.74 -6.26
C GLY A 398 23.05 -37.02 -6.83
#